data_AF-A0AAD8M554-F1
#
_entry.id   AF-A0AAD8M554-F1
#
_cell.length_a   1.000
_cell.length_b   1.000
_cell.length_c   1.000
_cell.angle_alpha   90.00
_cell.angle_beta   90.00
_cell.angle_gamma   90.00
#
_symmetry.space_group_name_H-M   'P 1'
#
loop_
_entity.id
_entity.type
_entity.pdbx_description
1 polymer ?
#
loop_
_entity_poly.entity_id
_entity_poly.type
_entity_poly.pdbx_seq_one_letter_code
_entity_poly.pdbx_strand_id
1 'polypeptide(L)'
;MRTTRSSSLRNRIADSGQKEKLNDQQAIYYMRRLWSFLPESIKGCCVYIDPAWMLKFRTQFKEREGVIEWLGRLNIFMQKYVFFPLCLSNHWSLVILCNPGGDIKRKKERPSMILLDSLDGSMKSEVEIFMSSVLHELYKNRFISQNDFGNIKLAIPKVPKQRDDKTCGFFVLYYMTLFLKEIPVKFDFETGYPAC
;
A
#
# COMPACT_ATOMS: atom_id res chain seq x y z
N MET A 1 37.79 -56.22 17.93
CA MET A 1 37.97 -55.62 16.60
C MET A 1 36.73 -54.81 16.24
N ARG A 2 36.94 -53.50 16.04
CA ARG A 2 36.22 -52.53 15.17
C ARG A 2 34.67 -52.60 15.03
N THR A 3 34.01 -51.61 15.66
CA THR A 3 33.11 -50.56 15.08
C THR A 3 32.07 -50.99 14.02
N THR A 4 30.78 -50.60 14.06
CA THR A 4 30.25 -49.22 14.11
C THR A 4 28.74 -49.17 14.44
N ARG A 5 28.34 -48.11 15.16
CA ARG A 5 26.98 -47.54 15.24
C ARG A 5 26.54 -46.97 13.87
N SER A 6 25.24 -47.04 13.56
CA SER A 6 24.50 -45.98 12.83
C SER A 6 22.99 -46.30 12.90
N SER A 7 22.22 -45.72 13.82
CA SER A 7 21.50 -44.43 13.72
C SER A 7 20.54 -44.30 12.52
N SER A 8 19.24 -44.29 12.87
CA SER A 8 18.16 -43.50 12.27
C SER A 8 17.91 -43.60 10.75
N LEU A 9 16.98 -44.48 10.37
CA LEU A 9 16.20 -44.38 9.12
C LEU A 9 14.86 -43.63 9.31
N ARG A 10 14.83 -42.69 10.26
CA ARG A 10 13.75 -41.69 10.35
C ARG A 10 14.37 -40.32 10.18
N ASN A 11 14.40 -39.87 8.93
CA ASN A 11 14.17 -38.47 8.52
C ASN A 11 14.63 -38.30 7.08
N ARG A 12 13.70 -37.82 6.24
CA ARG A 12 13.86 -36.71 5.29
C ARG A 12 12.72 -36.76 4.26
N ILE A 13 11.51 -36.39 4.71
CA ILE A 13 10.71 -35.52 3.86
C ILE A 13 11.18 -34.12 4.25
N ALA A 14 12.22 -33.65 3.58
CA ALA A 14 12.54 -32.23 3.61
C ALA A 14 11.41 -31.57 2.82
N ASP A 15 10.50 -30.91 3.54
CA ASP A 15 9.64 -29.90 2.95
C ASP A 15 10.55 -28.79 2.41
N SER A 16 10.92 -28.91 1.13
CA SER A 16 11.62 -27.88 0.39
C SER A 16 10.63 -26.88 -0.19
N GLY A 17 9.58 -26.54 0.56
CA GLY A 17 8.66 -25.45 0.26
C GLY A 17 9.36 -24.11 0.37
N GLN A 18 10.30 -23.82 -0.55
CA GLN A 18 10.64 -22.44 -0.88
C GLN A 18 9.34 -21.80 -1.37
N LYS A 19 8.66 -21.07 -0.49
CA LYS A 19 7.53 -20.24 -0.88
C LYS A 19 8.06 -19.26 -1.93
N GLU A 20 7.72 -19.50 -3.19
CA GLU A 20 8.07 -18.60 -4.29
C GLU A 20 7.52 -17.21 -3.99
N LYS A 21 8.32 -16.19 -4.33
CA LYS A 21 7.89 -14.79 -4.29
C LYS A 21 6.63 -14.67 -5.14
N LEU A 22 5.59 -13.98 -4.65
CA LEU A 22 4.49 -13.60 -5.54
C LEU A 22 5.07 -12.80 -6.69
N ASN A 23 4.89 -13.29 -7.91
CA ASN A 23 5.15 -12.46 -9.07
C ASN A 23 4.11 -11.34 -9.13
N ASP A 24 4.42 -10.26 -9.87
CA ASP A 24 3.57 -9.08 -9.90
C ASP A 24 2.15 -9.39 -10.38
N GLN A 25 2.00 -10.33 -11.33
CA GLN A 25 0.67 -10.73 -11.82
C GLN A 25 -0.16 -11.43 -10.74
N GLN A 26 0.45 -12.30 -9.94
CA GLN A 26 -0.21 -12.96 -8.82
C GLN A 26 -0.58 -11.96 -7.73
N ALA A 27 0.34 -11.06 -7.38
CA ALA A 27 0.09 -10.00 -6.39
C ALA A 27 -1.11 -9.13 -6.81
N ILE A 28 -1.12 -8.65 -8.06
CA ILE A 28 -2.22 -7.89 -8.64
C ILE A 28 -3.53 -8.69 -8.62
N TYR A 29 -3.49 -9.95 -9.07
CA TYR A 29 -4.67 -10.82 -9.07
C TYR A 29 -5.28 -10.97 -7.67
N TYR A 30 -4.46 -11.25 -6.65
CA TYR A 30 -4.94 -11.41 -5.29
C TYR A 30 -5.47 -10.11 -4.70
N MET A 31 -4.86 -8.96 -4.99
CA MET A 31 -5.35 -7.67 -4.51
C MET A 31 -6.70 -7.30 -5.14
N ARG A 32 -6.86 -7.53 -6.46
CA ARG A 32 -8.14 -7.37 -7.16
C ARG A 32 -9.21 -8.28 -6.56
N ARG A 33 -8.86 -9.54 -6.30
CA ARG A 33 -9.74 -10.54 -5.72
C ARG A 33 -10.14 -10.18 -4.28
N LEU A 34 -9.21 -9.69 -3.46
CA LEU A 34 -9.52 -9.18 -2.13
C LEU A 34 -10.55 -8.06 -2.22
N TRP A 35 -10.31 -7.08 -3.10
CA TRP A 35 -11.21 -5.92 -3.26
C TRP A 35 -12.60 -6.32 -3.75
N SER A 36 -12.70 -7.27 -4.69
CA SER A 36 -14.00 -7.69 -5.24
C SER A 36 -14.92 -8.27 -4.18
N PHE A 37 -14.37 -8.99 -3.19
CA PHE A 37 -15.13 -9.59 -2.08
C PHE A 37 -15.54 -8.61 -0.96
N LEU A 38 -15.09 -7.36 -0.99
CA LEU A 38 -15.45 -6.42 0.08
C LEU A 38 -16.93 -6.01 0.02
N PRO A 39 -17.60 -5.86 1.19
CA PRO A 39 -18.95 -5.34 1.27
C PRO A 39 -19.07 -3.92 0.72
N GLU A 40 -20.25 -3.57 0.20
CA GLU A 40 -20.50 -2.23 -0.34
C GLU A 40 -20.38 -1.13 0.73
N SER A 41 -20.66 -1.45 2.00
CA SER A 41 -20.46 -0.53 3.11
C SER A 41 -19.00 -0.09 3.28
N ILE A 42 -18.06 -0.98 2.99
CA ILE A 42 -16.63 -0.68 2.99
C ILE A 42 -16.26 0.10 1.73
N LYS A 43 -16.71 -0.35 0.55
CA LYS A 43 -16.45 0.32 -0.74
C LYS A 43 -17.05 1.74 -0.83
N GLY A 44 -18.09 2.03 -0.03
CA GLY A 44 -18.66 3.37 0.08
C GLY A 44 -17.80 4.37 0.87
N CYS A 45 -16.80 3.91 1.62
CA CYS A 45 -15.91 4.78 2.41
C CYS A 45 -14.46 4.80 1.93
N CYS A 46 -14.07 3.88 1.06
CA CYS A 46 -12.72 3.81 0.52
C CYS A 46 -12.67 3.27 -0.90
N VAL A 47 -11.58 3.60 -1.60
CA VAL A 47 -11.33 3.12 -2.97
C VAL A 47 -9.95 2.49 -3.09
N TYR A 48 -9.85 1.48 -3.93
CA TYR A 48 -8.62 0.79 -4.28
C TYR A 48 -8.18 1.20 -5.67
N ILE A 49 -6.92 1.59 -5.77
CA ILE A 49 -6.27 1.88 -7.03
C ILE A 49 -5.56 0.62 -7.50
N ASP A 50 -5.97 0.12 -8.66
CA ASP A 50 -5.31 -1.01 -9.29
C ASP A 50 -3.81 -0.69 -9.52
N PRO A 51 -2.87 -1.54 -9.09
CA PRO A 51 -1.44 -1.31 -9.28
C PRO A 51 -1.05 -1.11 -10.75
N ALA A 52 -1.81 -1.68 -11.69
CA ALA A 52 -1.57 -1.48 -13.12
C ALA A 52 -1.68 0.00 -13.52
N TRP A 53 -2.58 0.77 -12.90
CA TRP A 53 -2.69 2.22 -13.15
C TRP A 53 -1.46 2.97 -12.65
N MET A 54 -0.93 2.60 -11.50
CA MET A 54 0.28 3.24 -10.94
C MET A 54 1.53 2.86 -11.71
N LEU A 55 1.63 1.61 -12.18
CA LEU A 55 2.69 1.18 -13.10
C LEU A 55 2.63 1.96 -14.41
N LYS A 56 1.42 2.14 -14.98
CA LYS A 56 1.20 2.95 -16.19
C LYS A 56 1.61 4.41 -15.96
N PHE A 57 1.19 5.01 -14.84
CA PHE A 57 1.59 6.37 -14.47
C PHE A 57 3.11 6.54 -14.32
N ARG A 58 3.79 5.54 -13.72
CA ARG A 58 5.24 5.54 -13.53
C ARG A 58 6.00 5.44 -14.86
N THR A 59 5.57 4.55 -15.74
CA THR A 59 6.37 4.11 -16.90
C THR A 59 5.97 4.78 -18.22
N GLN A 60 4.74 5.27 -18.35
CA GLN A 60 4.19 5.81 -19.59
C GLN A 60 3.80 7.27 -19.40
N PHE A 61 4.76 8.18 -19.55
CA PHE A 61 4.56 9.62 -19.34
C PHE A 61 3.39 10.20 -20.15
N LYS A 62 3.21 9.77 -21.41
CA LYS A 62 2.11 10.20 -22.29
C LYS A 62 0.72 9.82 -21.77
N GLU A 63 0.65 8.80 -20.92
CA GLU A 63 -0.61 8.25 -20.41
C GLU A 63 -0.97 8.81 -19.03
N ARG A 64 -0.09 9.59 -18.40
CA ARG A 64 -0.30 10.12 -17.04
C ARG A 64 -1.60 10.90 -16.94
N GLU A 65 -1.91 11.74 -17.92
CA GLU A 65 -3.14 12.52 -17.95
C GLU A 65 -4.37 11.62 -17.93
N GLY A 66 -4.39 10.56 -18.76
CA GLY A 66 -5.48 9.58 -18.76
C GLY A 66 -5.61 8.80 -17.46
N VAL A 67 -4.50 8.47 -16.79
CA VAL A 67 -4.55 7.87 -15.44
C VAL A 67 -5.17 8.84 -14.43
N ILE A 68 -4.79 10.11 -14.47
CA ILE A 68 -5.29 11.15 -13.56
C ILE A 68 -6.78 11.42 -13.80
N GLU A 69 -7.20 11.46 -15.07
CA GLU A 69 -8.62 11.56 -15.44
C GLU A 69 -9.42 10.38 -14.88
N TRP A 70 -8.90 9.15 -15.05
CA TRP A 70 -9.53 7.94 -14.52
C TRP A 70 -9.64 7.98 -12.99
N LEU A 71 -8.57 8.38 -12.29
CA LEU A 71 -8.61 8.58 -10.83
C LEU A 71 -9.64 9.64 -10.43
N GLY A 72 -9.79 10.71 -11.23
CA GLY A 72 -10.82 11.73 -11.03
C GLY A 72 -12.24 11.15 -11.04
N ARG A 73 -12.52 10.20 -11.94
CA ARG A 73 -13.83 9.52 -12.06
C ARG A 73 -14.18 8.64 -10.85
N LEU A 74 -13.18 8.22 -10.08
CA LEU A 74 -13.39 7.45 -8.85
C LEU A 74 -13.88 8.31 -7.67
N ASN A 75 -14.01 9.62 -7.85
CA ASN A 75 -14.37 10.57 -6.79
C ASN A 75 -13.47 10.41 -5.55
N ILE A 76 -12.16 10.23 -5.76
CA ILE A 76 -11.20 9.93 -4.67
C ILE A 76 -11.30 10.92 -3.51
N PHE A 77 -11.64 12.18 -3.78
CA PHE A 77 -11.77 13.25 -2.78
C PHE A 77 -13.02 13.13 -1.90
N MET A 78 -14.01 12.33 -2.30
CA MET A 78 -15.16 12.00 -1.46
C MET A 78 -14.90 10.79 -0.55
N GLN A 79 -13.82 10.04 -0.81
CA GLN A 79 -13.46 8.87 -0.03
C GLN A 79 -12.75 9.27 1.25
N LYS A 80 -12.89 8.46 2.30
CA LYS A 80 -12.07 8.60 3.51
C LYS A 80 -10.67 8.04 3.31
N TYR A 81 -10.56 6.95 2.55
CA TYR A 81 -9.29 6.26 2.31
C TYR A 81 -9.13 5.88 0.84
N VAL A 82 -7.92 6.05 0.32
CA VAL A 82 -7.53 5.62 -1.02
C VAL A 82 -6.31 4.71 -0.90
N PHE A 83 -6.46 3.44 -1.29
CA PHE A 83 -5.40 2.44 -1.22
C PHE A 83 -4.59 2.45 -2.50
N PHE A 84 -3.28 2.64 -2.36
CA PHE A 84 -2.28 2.57 -3.42
C PHE A 84 -1.30 1.44 -3.11
N PRO A 85 -1.53 0.21 -3.60
CA PRO A 85 -0.52 -0.82 -3.60
C PRO A 85 0.51 -0.50 -4.68
N LEU A 86 1.76 -0.29 -4.27
CA LEU A 86 2.84 0.18 -5.14
C LEU A 86 3.92 -0.89 -5.24
N CYS A 87 4.28 -1.27 -6.47
CA CYS A 87 5.50 -2.02 -6.74
C CYS A 87 6.56 -1.06 -7.26
N LEU A 88 7.51 -0.70 -6.39
CA LEU A 88 8.62 0.18 -6.71
C LEU A 88 9.92 -0.59 -6.50
N SER A 89 10.85 -0.55 -7.45
CA SER A 89 12.16 -1.24 -7.36
C SER A 89 12.05 -2.73 -6.97
N ASN A 90 11.09 -3.46 -7.57
CA ASN A 90 10.77 -4.88 -7.29
C ASN A 90 10.32 -5.17 -5.85
N HIS A 91 9.83 -4.16 -5.15
CA HIS A 91 9.29 -4.26 -3.81
C HIS A 91 7.87 -3.73 -3.72
N TRP A 92 6.99 -4.55 -3.14
CA TRP A 92 5.60 -4.20 -2.89
C TRP A 92 5.45 -3.49 -1.54
N SER A 93 4.85 -2.32 -1.55
CA SER A 93 4.47 -1.55 -0.36
C SER A 93 3.03 -1.05 -0.50
N LEU A 94 2.43 -0.63 0.60
CA LEU A 94 1.08 -0.07 0.60
C LEU A 94 1.11 1.37 1.10
N VAL A 95 0.59 2.28 0.28
CA VAL A 95 0.27 3.64 0.69
C VAL A 95 -1.24 3.77 0.86
N ILE A 96 -1.67 4.37 1.96
CA ILE A 96 -3.06 4.73 2.20
C ILE A 96 -3.14 6.25 2.32
N LEU A 97 -3.79 6.90 1.36
CA LEU A 97 -4.11 8.32 1.44
C LEU A 97 -5.40 8.49 2.23
N CYS A 98 -5.29 9.17 3.37
CA CYS A 98 -6.36 9.43 4.31
C CYS A 98 -6.90 10.84 4.10
N ASN A 99 -8.22 11.00 4.17
CA ASN A 99 -8.94 12.27 4.04
C ASN A 99 -8.51 13.12 2.83
N PRO A 100 -8.47 12.57 1.60
CA PRO A 100 -8.02 13.31 0.41
C PRO A 100 -8.80 14.61 0.14
N GLY A 101 -10.09 14.66 0.45
CA GLY A 101 -10.91 15.88 0.33
C GLY A 101 -10.82 16.83 1.54
N GLY A 102 -10.02 16.50 2.54
CA GLY A 102 -9.87 17.28 3.75
C GLY A 102 -9.21 18.64 3.51
N ASP A 103 -9.47 19.59 4.41
CA ASP A 103 -8.81 20.89 4.39
C ASP A 103 -7.40 20.76 4.97
N ILE A 104 -6.38 21.00 4.15
CA ILE A 104 -4.97 20.92 4.50
C ILE A 104 -4.61 21.85 5.67
N LYS A 105 -5.33 22.96 5.82
CA LYS A 105 -5.07 23.96 6.87
C LYS A 105 -5.62 23.53 8.23
N ARG A 106 -6.52 22.55 8.28
CA ARG A 106 -7.08 22.05 9.54
C ARG A 106 -6.09 21.12 10.24
N LYS A 107 -6.20 21.07 11.57
CA LYS A 107 -5.40 20.13 12.37
C LYS A 107 -5.89 18.70 12.23
N LYS A 108 -7.21 18.51 12.29
CA LYS A 108 -7.91 17.22 12.20
C LYS A 108 -8.45 16.99 10.80
N GLU A 109 -8.53 15.72 10.42
CA GLU A 109 -9.14 15.28 9.16
C GLU A 109 -8.49 15.92 7.91
N ARG A 110 -7.22 16.31 8.03
CA ARG A 110 -6.41 16.83 6.91
C ARG A 110 -5.89 15.67 6.03
N PRO A 111 -5.59 15.92 4.74
CA PRO A 111 -4.97 14.93 3.89
C PRO A 111 -3.63 14.46 4.49
N SER A 112 -3.45 13.16 4.56
CA SER A 112 -2.24 12.53 5.10
C SER A 112 -2.05 11.13 4.50
N MET A 113 -0.84 10.61 4.55
CA MET A 113 -0.51 9.29 4.01
C MET A 113 0.01 8.37 5.11
N ILE A 114 -0.26 7.07 4.95
CA ILE A 114 0.33 6.00 5.75
C ILE A 114 1.11 5.10 4.77
N LEU A 115 2.39 4.86 5.04
CA LEU A 115 3.21 3.88 4.33
C LEU A 115 3.38 2.63 5.21
N LEU A 116 2.84 1.52 4.73
CA LEU A 116 3.00 0.20 5.34
C LEU A 116 4.03 -0.57 4.51
N ASP A 117 5.22 -0.70 5.08
CA ASP A 117 6.38 -1.32 4.45
C ASP A 117 6.97 -2.42 5.33
N SER A 118 7.00 -3.64 4.79
CA SER A 118 7.58 -4.82 5.43
C SER A 118 9.12 -4.81 5.44
N LEU A 119 9.78 -3.99 4.61
CA LEU A 119 11.23 -3.75 4.59
C LEU A 119 11.58 -2.42 5.26
N ASP A 120 11.33 -2.35 6.56
CA ASP A 120 11.71 -1.28 7.50
C ASP A 120 11.92 0.14 6.94
N GLY A 121 10.97 0.65 6.15
CA GLY A 121 10.98 2.02 5.64
C GLY A 121 12.05 2.32 4.59
N SER A 122 12.73 1.29 4.06
CA SER A 122 13.72 1.42 2.98
C SER A 122 13.17 2.13 1.74
N MET A 123 11.85 2.06 1.52
CA MET A 123 11.18 2.68 0.38
C MET A 123 10.62 4.06 0.64
N LYS A 124 10.82 4.63 1.85
CA LYS A 124 10.23 5.93 2.21
C LYS A 124 10.49 6.99 1.15
N SER A 125 11.76 7.21 0.80
CA SER A 125 12.11 8.29 -0.15
C SER A 125 11.57 8.03 -1.55
N GLU A 126 11.61 6.80 -2.05
CA GLU A 126 11.07 6.47 -3.39
C GLU A 126 9.55 6.66 -3.42
N VAL A 127 8.86 6.21 -2.36
CA VAL A 127 7.42 6.39 -2.20
C VAL A 127 7.04 7.86 -2.07
N GLU A 128 7.76 8.65 -1.26
CA GLU A 128 7.50 10.08 -1.09
C GLU A 128 7.62 10.83 -2.42
N ILE A 129 8.68 10.56 -3.20
CA ILE A 129 8.88 11.16 -4.52
C ILE A 129 7.75 10.76 -5.48
N PHE A 130 7.45 9.47 -5.57
CA PHE A 130 6.42 8.96 -6.47
C PHE A 130 5.04 9.53 -6.12
N MET A 131 4.64 9.45 -4.85
CA MET A 131 3.36 9.95 -4.38
C MET A 131 3.27 11.46 -4.49
N SER A 132 4.35 12.21 -4.29
CA SER A 132 4.36 13.66 -4.52
C SER A 132 4.01 14.00 -5.98
N SER A 133 4.53 13.24 -6.94
CA SER A 133 4.17 13.41 -8.36
C SER A 133 2.70 13.08 -8.63
N VAL A 134 2.16 12.01 -8.04
CA VAL A 134 0.74 11.64 -8.20
C VAL A 134 -0.17 12.69 -7.57
N LEU A 135 0.11 13.10 -6.34
CA LEU A 135 -0.67 14.09 -5.60
C LEU A 135 -0.63 15.47 -6.28
N HIS A 136 0.52 15.89 -6.80
CA HIS A 136 0.61 17.13 -7.57
C HIS A 136 -0.41 17.16 -8.71
N GLU A 137 -0.44 16.09 -9.51
CA GLU A 137 -1.38 15.98 -10.64
C GLU A 137 -2.85 15.88 -10.22
N LEU A 138 -3.14 15.17 -9.12
CA LEU A 138 -4.50 15.02 -8.61
C LEU A 138 -5.08 16.33 -8.07
N TYR A 139 -4.25 17.15 -7.44
CA TYR A 139 -4.73 18.34 -6.74
C TYR A 139 -4.44 19.67 -7.47
N LYS A 140 -3.66 19.69 -8.55
CA LYS A 140 -3.32 20.92 -9.29
C LYS A 140 -4.52 21.79 -9.66
N ASN A 141 -5.68 21.17 -9.90
CA ASN A 141 -6.91 21.86 -10.31
C ASN A 141 -7.83 22.25 -9.13
N ARG A 142 -7.46 21.95 -7.87
CA ARG A 142 -8.31 22.22 -6.69
C ARG A 142 -7.95 23.51 -5.93
N PHE A 143 -7.22 24.44 -6.56
CA PHE A 143 -6.80 25.72 -5.96
C PHE A 143 -6.03 25.58 -4.64
N ILE A 144 -5.32 24.47 -4.47
CA ILE A 144 -4.41 24.27 -3.36
C ILE A 144 -3.04 24.82 -3.77
N SER A 145 -2.41 25.63 -2.91
CA SER A 145 -1.12 26.22 -3.23
C SER A 145 -0.03 25.14 -3.27
N GLN A 146 1.04 25.37 -4.04
CA GLN A 146 2.17 24.44 -4.11
C GLN A 146 2.78 24.12 -2.73
N ASN A 147 2.79 25.10 -1.82
CA ASN A 147 3.27 24.96 -0.45
C ASN A 147 2.33 24.11 0.44
N ASP A 148 1.04 24.07 0.12
CA ASP A 148 0.07 23.26 0.86
C ASP A 148 0.23 21.76 0.54
N PHE A 149 0.69 21.40 -0.67
CA PHE A 149 0.97 19.99 -1.03
C PHE A 149 2.10 19.37 -0.22
N GLY A 150 3.17 20.14 0.02
CA GLY A 150 4.30 19.71 0.85
C GLY A 150 3.91 19.40 2.30
N ASN A 151 2.72 19.81 2.74
CA ASN A 151 2.23 19.58 4.10
C ASN A 151 1.46 18.26 4.28
N ILE A 152 1.26 17.47 3.21
CA ILE A 152 0.66 16.13 3.32
C ILE A 152 1.68 15.19 3.97
N LYS A 153 1.53 14.97 5.28
CA LYS A 153 2.47 14.17 6.07
C LYS A 153 2.39 12.69 5.74
N LEU A 154 3.54 12.01 5.74
CA LEU A 154 3.66 10.56 5.64
C LEU A 154 3.96 9.94 7.01
N ALA A 155 3.06 9.07 7.49
CA ALA A 155 3.27 8.24 8.67
C ALA A 155 3.82 6.87 8.27
N ILE A 156 4.74 6.33 9.07
CA ILE A 156 5.27 4.97 8.92
C ILE A 156 5.08 4.25 10.25
N PRO A 157 3.91 3.61 10.46
CA PRO A 157 3.66 2.90 11.72
C PRO A 157 4.52 1.65 11.84
N LYS A 158 4.70 1.18 13.07
CA LYS A 158 5.30 -0.14 13.31
C LYS A 158 4.32 -1.21 12.84
N VAL A 159 4.79 -2.07 11.95
CA VAL A 159 4.01 -3.18 11.37
C VAL A 159 4.85 -4.44 11.35
N PRO A 160 4.22 -5.63 11.32
CA PRO A 160 4.93 -6.89 11.14
C PRO A 160 5.86 -6.85 9.94
N LYS A 161 7.12 -7.27 10.10
CA LYS A 161 8.15 -7.19 9.06
C LYS A 161 8.37 -8.52 8.37
N GLN A 162 8.75 -8.48 7.09
CA GLN A 162 9.16 -9.68 6.36
C GLN A 162 10.54 -10.15 6.83
N ARG A 163 10.80 -11.45 6.70
CA ARG A 163 12.10 -12.06 7.03
C ARG A 163 12.93 -12.43 5.81
N ASP A 164 12.35 -12.28 4.62
CA ASP A 164 12.95 -12.60 3.33
C ASP A 164 12.63 -11.49 2.32
N ASP A 165 13.16 -11.56 1.10
CA ASP A 165 12.93 -10.62 -0.01
C ASP A 165 11.78 -11.03 -0.96
N LYS A 166 11.03 -12.08 -0.57
CA LYS A 166 10.03 -12.76 -1.40
C LYS A 166 8.61 -12.52 -0.95
N THR A 167 8.39 -12.08 0.28
CA THR A 167 7.05 -12.05 0.88
C THR A 167 6.38 -10.68 0.86
N CYS A 168 7.01 -9.64 0.34
CA CYS A 168 6.45 -8.27 0.33
C CYS A 168 5.03 -8.16 -0.25
N GLY A 169 4.73 -8.85 -1.35
CA GLY A 169 3.39 -8.88 -1.94
C GLY A 169 2.33 -9.48 -1.00
N PHE A 170 2.68 -10.51 -0.22
CA PHE A 170 1.80 -11.07 0.82
C PHE A 170 1.58 -10.10 1.98
N PHE A 171 2.61 -9.34 2.36
CA PHE A 171 2.49 -8.32 3.40
C PHE A 171 1.54 -7.19 2.98
N VAL A 172 1.55 -6.77 1.72
CA VAL A 172 0.57 -5.79 1.22
C VAL A 172 -0.85 -6.32 1.35
N LEU A 173 -1.13 -7.56 0.94
CA LEU A 173 -2.44 -8.20 1.10
C LEU A 173 -2.85 -8.28 2.58
N TYR A 174 -1.90 -8.64 3.44
CA TYR A 174 -2.10 -8.71 4.88
C TYR A 174 -2.44 -7.34 5.48
N TYR A 175 -1.68 -6.30 5.15
CA TYR A 175 -1.92 -4.93 5.60
C TYR A 175 -3.27 -4.38 5.13
N MET A 176 -3.62 -4.59 3.86
CA MET A 176 -4.95 -4.23 3.34
C MET A 176 -6.04 -4.91 4.16
N THR A 177 -5.91 -6.23 4.37
CA THR A 177 -6.90 -7.01 5.11
C THR A 177 -7.07 -6.52 6.55
N LEU A 178 -5.97 -6.23 7.25
CA LEU A 178 -6.03 -5.70 8.61
C LEU A 178 -6.70 -4.33 8.66
N PHE A 179 -6.28 -3.39 7.80
CA PHE A 179 -6.87 -2.06 7.77
C PHE A 179 -8.37 -2.13 7.47
N LEU A 180 -8.78 -2.97 6.52
CA LEU A 180 -10.17 -3.10 6.10
C LEU A 180 -11.06 -3.77 7.17
N LYS A 181 -10.50 -4.64 8.01
CA LYS A 181 -11.21 -5.26 9.14
C LYS A 181 -11.58 -4.24 10.23
N GLU A 182 -10.69 -3.28 10.47
CA GLU A 182 -10.85 -2.26 11.51
C GLU A 182 -10.74 -0.86 10.92
N ILE A 183 -11.48 -0.62 9.83
CA ILE A 183 -11.41 0.65 9.11
C ILE A 183 -11.75 1.81 10.06
N PRO A 184 -10.82 2.75 10.32
CA PRO A 184 -11.08 3.78 11.30
C PRO A 184 -12.23 4.67 10.83
N VAL A 185 -13.15 5.01 11.74
CA VAL A 185 -14.24 5.95 11.42
C VAL A 185 -13.69 7.34 11.13
N LYS A 186 -12.60 7.69 11.84
CA LYS A 186 -11.81 8.92 11.68
C LYS A 186 -10.33 8.55 11.77
N PHE A 187 -9.53 9.10 10.86
CA PHE A 187 -8.08 9.06 10.96
C PHE A 187 -7.55 10.44 11.36
N ASP A 188 -6.76 10.48 12.43
CA ASP A 188 -6.03 11.67 12.87
C ASP A 188 -4.55 11.32 13.00
N PHE A 189 -3.73 12.04 12.24
CA PHE A 189 -2.28 11.87 12.22
C PHE A 189 -1.66 12.11 13.61
N GLU A 190 -2.26 13.00 14.42
CA GLU A 190 -1.72 13.36 15.74
C GLU A 190 -1.97 12.28 16.80
N THR A 191 -3.06 11.52 16.69
CA THR A 191 -3.37 10.41 17.62
C THR A 191 -2.73 9.08 17.20
N GLY A 192 -2.11 9.04 16.02
CA GLY A 192 -1.43 7.87 15.47
C GLY A 192 -2.37 6.87 14.79
N TYR A 193 -1.75 5.93 14.07
CA TYR A 193 -2.40 4.73 13.56
C TYR A 193 -2.74 3.82 14.74
N PRO A 194 -3.94 3.23 14.85
CA PRO A 194 -4.22 2.26 15.90
C PRO A 194 -3.18 1.15 15.78
N ALA A 195 -2.29 1.06 16.77
CA ALA A 195 -1.28 0.02 16.80
C ALA A 195 -1.99 -1.32 16.79
N CYS A 196 -1.75 -2.12 15.75
CA CYS A 196 -2.17 -3.51 15.70
C CYS A 196 -1.50 -4.31 16.81
#